data_AF-A0A0R3CQY4-F1
#
_entry.id   AF-A0A0R3CQY4-F1
#
_cell.length_a   1.000
_cell.length_b   1.000
_cell.length_c   1.000
_cell.angle_alpha   90.00
_cell.angle_beta   90.00
_cell.angle_gamma   90.00
#
_symmetry.space_group_name_H-M   'P 1'
#
loop_
_entity.id
_entity.type
_entity.pdbx_description
1 polymer ?
#
loop_
_entity_poly.entity_id
_entity_poly.type
_entity_poly.pdbx_seq_one_letter_code
_entity_poly.pdbx_strand_id
1 'polypeptide(L)'
;MRPTDIAISNYRSIRRLSLPIHPLSVFVGENGVGKSNLYKSLSLLRDAATGRITRTIAEEGGLNSVCWSGIRKRGEDGRLRLSARFDRLKYSIEIGFPSPVAAAFAGEPMIKEESIEATQGKRTVRLMERRNSLVSIRGGSGAWTSHKDAVLPSEPALAGFFDGKECPEIDLIRNAMLGWRFYHDFRTDPASPIRKPCLAITTPSLSADGSDLAAALATLYTIRGDAADLQAAIQDAFPGAELRAWEEGGLCEFDLQLEDMPRPFRAHELSDGTLKYICLLAVFMGYRLPPFIALNEPEASLHPSLLAPLARLIVKASGRADIWIVTHSEQLMDALRSESSVPLRRVIKSNGATMIEGLTLGGEYRDDEDDD
;
A
#
# COMPACT_ATOMS: atom_id res chain seq x y z
N MET A 1 0.76 10.10 9.74
CA MET A 1 2.22 10.06 9.55
C MET A 1 2.51 9.32 8.24
N ARG A 2 3.41 9.83 7.40
CA ARG A 2 3.76 9.20 6.12
C ARG A 2 5.05 8.37 6.25
N PRO A 3 5.20 7.23 5.57
CA PRO A 3 6.45 6.48 5.57
C PRO A 3 7.53 7.22 4.78
N THR A 4 8.78 7.15 5.24
CA THR A 4 9.94 7.73 4.55
C THR A 4 10.83 6.66 3.94
N ASP A 5 10.85 5.46 4.53
CA ASP A 5 11.71 4.37 4.07
C ASP A 5 11.05 3.02 4.35
N ILE A 6 11.27 2.08 3.46
CA ILE A 6 10.82 0.69 3.60
C ILE A 6 12.03 -0.22 3.38
N ALA A 7 12.28 -1.12 4.33
CA ALA A 7 13.32 -2.15 4.15
C ALA A 7 12.70 -3.54 4.20
N ILE A 8 13.14 -4.38 3.26
CA ILE A 8 12.63 -5.72 3.02
C ILE A 8 13.84 -6.64 2.92
N SER A 9 13.86 -7.74 3.67
CA SER A 9 14.89 -8.76 3.53
C SER A 9 14.30 -10.16 3.61
N ASN A 10 14.85 -11.05 2.79
CA ASN A 10 14.45 -12.44 2.65
C ASN A 10 12.96 -12.66 2.34
N TYR A 11 12.38 -11.86 1.44
CA TYR A 11 10.99 -11.99 1.00
C TYR A 11 10.93 -12.43 -0.48
N ARG A 12 10.63 -13.70 -0.75
CA ARG A 12 10.50 -14.28 -2.09
C ARG A 12 11.70 -13.98 -3.00
N SER A 13 11.54 -13.11 -4.00
CA SER A 13 12.61 -12.66 -4.90
C SER A 13 13.40 -11.46 -4.36
N ILE A 14 13.09 -10.95 -3.18
CA ILE A 14 13.82 -9.84 -2.55
C ILE A 14 14.76 -10.40 -1.50
N ARG A 15 16.07 -10.35 -1.78
CA ARG A 15 17.10 -10.74 -0.81
C ARG A 15 17.28 -9.67 0.25
N ARG A 16 17.52 -8.43 -0.18
CA ARG A 16 17.64 -7.24 0.67
C ARG A 16 17.42 -5.99 -0.19
N LEU A 17 16.46 -5.16 0.20
CA LEU A 17 16.21 -3.84 -0.40
C LEU A 17 15.89 -2.85 0.72
N SER A 18 16.37 -1.62 0.56
CA SER A 18 15.99 -0.45 1.35
C SER A 18 15.54 0.62 0.37
N LEU A 19 14.34 1.14 0.52
CA LEU A 19 13.64 1.94 -0.48
C LEU A 19 13.19 3.24 0.17
N PRO A 20 13.72 4.40 -0.24
CA PRO A 20 13.17 5.67 0.19
C PRO A 20 11.81 5.87 -0.48
N ILE A 21 10.88 6.49 0.25
CA ILE A 21 9.54 6.79 -0.21
C ILE A 21 9.51 8.25 -0.64
N HIS A 22 9.20 8.47 -1.92
CA HIS A 22 8.94 9.79 -2.47
C HIS A 22 7.43 10.00 -2.65
N PRO A 23 6.95 11.26 -2.74
CA PRO A 23 5.53 11.55 -2.96
C PRO A 23 4.92 10.77 -4.14
N LEU A 24 5.72 10.54 -5.19
CA LEU A 24 5.41 9.60 -6.25
C LEU A 24 6.57 8.61 -6.41
N SER A 25 6.32 7.32 -6.23
CA SER A 25 7.30 6.24 -6.34
C SER A 25 6.79 5.22 -7.34
N VAL A 26 7.35 5.21 -8.56
CA VAL A 26 6.87 4.38 -9.67
C VAL A 26 7.94 3.36 -10.05
N PHE A 27 7.54 2.10 -10.08
CA PHE A 27 8.39 0.95 -10.32
C PHE A 27 7.94 0.21 -11.57
N VAL A 28 8.70 0.35 -12.66
CA VAL A 28 8.45 -0.32 -13.94
C VAL A 28 9.32 -1.54 -14.10
N GLY A 29 8.88 -2.54 -14.86
CA GLY A 29 9.76 -3.63 -15.29
C GLY A 29 8.97 -4.77 -15.90
N GLU A 30 9.66 -5.77 -16.42
CA GLU A 30 9.03 -6.93 -17.05
C GLU A 30 8.30 -7.84 -16.04
N ASN A 31 7.53 -8.80 -16.56
CA ASN A 31 6.89 -9.80 -15.72
C ASN A 31 7.92 -10.72 -15.05
N GLY A 32 7.71 -11.03 -13.77
CA GLY A 32 8.59 -11.94 -13.02
C GLY A 32 9.87 -11.33 -12.42
N VAL A 33 10.10 -10.01 -12.58
CA VAL A 33 11.24 -9.31 -11.95
C VAL A 33 11.05 -9.03 -10.44
N GLY A 34 9.82 -9.17 -9.93
CA GLY A 34 9.50 -9.06 -8.51
C GLY A 34 8.75 -7.80 -8.08
N LYS A 35 8.21 -7.03 -9.03
CA LYS A 35 7.33 -5.87 -8.77
C LYS A 35 6.19 -6.16 -7.78
N SER A 36 5.47 -7.26 -8.00
CA SER A 36 4.38 -7.67 -7.10
C SER A 36 4.89 -8.03 -5.70
N ASN A 37 6.16 -8.46 -5.55
CA ASN A 37 6.74 -8.69 -4.23
C ASN A 37 7.07 -7.37 -3.51
N LEU A 38 7.45 -6.31 -4.23
CA LEU A 38 7.56 -4.97 -3.65
C LEU A 38 6.20 -4.52 -3.09
N TYR A 39 5.15 -4.60 -3.90
CA TYR A 39 3.78 -4.26 -3.49
C TYR A 39 3.30 -5.11 -2.30
N LYS A 40 3.44 -6.44 -2.36
CA LYS A 40 2.98 -7.35 -1.30
C LYS A 40 3.73 -7.16 0.03
N SER A 41 5.01 -6.82 0.00
CA SER A 41 5.78 -6.56 1.22
C SER A 41 5.23 -5.38 2.03
N LEU A 42 4.75 -4.32 1.34
CA LEU A 42 4.05 -3.19 1.96
C LEU A 42 2.70 -3.61 2.54
N SER A 43 1.97 -4.50 1.85
CA SER A 43 0.72 -5.08 2.37
C SER A 43 0.97 -5.89 3.64
N LEU A 44 2.05 -6.67 3.72
CA LEU A 44 2.43 -7.41 4.92
C LEU A 44 2.73 -6.48 6.10
N LEU A 45 3.42 -5.35 5.86
CA LEU A 45 3.60 -4.32 6.87
C LEU A 45 2.25 -3.84 7.41
N ARG A 46 1.31 -3.43 6.54
CA ARG A 46 -0.05 -3.08 6.97
C ARG A 46 -0.74 -4.21 7.73
N ASP A 47 -0.58 -5.45 7.27
CA ASP A 47 -1.18 -6.60 7.95
C ASP A 47 -0.62 -6.83 9.36
N ALA A 48 0.63 -6.43 9.63
CA ALA A 48 1.17 -6.42 10.98
C ALA A 48 0.39 -5.48 11.91
N ALA A 49 0.04 -4.27 11.42
CA ALA A 49 -0.78 -3.31 12.18
C ALA A 49 -2.23 -3.79 12.38
N THR A 50 -2.76 -4.60 11.47
CA THR A 50 -4.08 -5.25 11.60
C THR A 50 -4.07 -6.54 12.43
N GLY A 51 -2.90 -7.06 12.80
CA GLY A 51 -2.75 -8.36 13.47
C GLY A 51 -2.91 -9.58 12.55
N ARG A 52 -2.96 -9.39 11.22
CA ARG A 52 -3.20 -10.46 10.24
C ARG A 52 -1.95 -11.01 9.57
N ILE A 53 -0.77 -10.42 9.78
CA ILE A 53 0.46 -10.78 9.04
C ILE A 53 0.76 -12.29 9.03
N THR A 54 0.62 -12.97 10.18
CA THR A 54 0.84 -14.42 10.28
C THR A 54 -0.17 -15.22 9.47
N ARG A 55 -1.44 -14.82 9.52
CA ARG A 55 -2.51 -15.40 8.70
C ARG A 55 -2.25 -15.18 7.21
N THR A 56 -1.90 -13.96 6.81
CA THR A 56 -1.57 -13.63 5.42
C THR A 56 -0.42 -14.51 4.91
N ILE A 57 0.65 -14.68 5.69
CA ILE A 57 1.77 -15.55 5.32
C ILE A 57 1.32 -17.01 5.19
N ALA A 58 0.48 -17.50 6.10
CA ALA A 58 -0.06 -18.87 6.03
C ALA A 58 -0.92 -19.08 4.77
N GLU A 59 -1.77 -18.11 4.41
CA GLU A 59 -2.60 -18.13 3.19
C GLU A 59 -1.74 -18.10 1.91
N GLU A 60 -0.56 -17.48 1.95
CA GLU A 60 0.43 -17.52 0.86
C GLU A 60 1.25 -18.84 0.81
N GLY A 61 0.84 -19.87 1.56
CA GLY A 61 1.51 -21.18 1.59
C GLY A 61 2.60 -21.30 2.66
N GLY A 62 2.63 -20.38 3.63
CA GLY A 62 3.52 -20.41 4.78
C GLY A 62 4.93 -19.85 4.52
N LEU A 63 5.78 -19.90 5.55
CA LEU A 63 7.12 -19.30 5.49
C LEU A 63 8.03 -19.89 4.41
N ASN A 64 7.87 -21.16 4.04
CA ASN A 64 8.65 -21.75 2.96
C ASN A 64 8.41 -21.07 1.62
N SER A 65 7.16 -20.67 1.37
CA SER A 65 6.74 -19.99 0.13
C SER A 65 7.07 -18.50 0.13
N VAL A 66 7.12 -17.90 1.32
CA VAL A 66 7.31 -16.46 1.50
C VAL A 66 8.78 -16.06 1.68
N CYS A 67 9.61 -16.90 2.30
CA CYS A 67 11.03 -16.59 2.49
C CYS A 67 11.80 -16.64 1.16
N TRP A 68 13.02 -16.07 1.16
CA TRP A 68 13.92 -16.02 0.00
C TRP A 68 13.96 -17.36 -0.77
N SER A 69 13.63 -17.29 -2.07
CA SER A 69 13.46 -18.44 -2.97
C SER A 69 14.72 -18.82 -3.74
N GLY A 70 15.78 -18.00 -3.69
CA GLY A 70 17.06 -18.33 -4.32
C GLY A 70 17.94 -19.25 -3.48
N ILE A 71 19.12 -19.60 -4.01
CA ILE A 71 20.10 -20.46 -3.32
C ILE A 71 20.52 -19.79 -2.00
N ARG A 72 20.28 -20.47 -0.88
CA ARG A 72 20.66 -20.02 0.46
C ARG A 72 22.10 -20.43 0.75
N LYS A 73 22.85 -19.53 1.39
CA LYS A 73 24.17 -19.90 1.94
C LYS A 73 23.94 -20.72 3.21
N ARG A 74 24.81 -21.70 3.46
CA ARG A 74 24.78 -22.51 4.69
C ARG A 74 24.90 -21.58 5.90
N GLY A 75 23.93 -21.61 6.81
CA GLY A 75 23.88 -20.77 8.01
C GLY A 75 23.04 -19.49 7.90
N GLU A 76 22.42 -19.19 6.75
CA GLU A 76 21.43 -18.11 6.68
C GLU A 76 20.16 -18.47 7.45
N ASP A 77 19.69 -17.57 8.33
CA ASP A 77 18.62 -17.86 9.29
C ASP A 77 17.21 -17.92 8.69
N GLY A 78 17.07 -17.72 7.38
CA GLY A 78 15.83 -17.88 6.64
C GLY A 78 14.67 -17.01 7.15
N ARG A 79 14.98 -15.93 7.90
CA ARG A 79 13.97 -15.07 8.52
C ARG A 79 13.57 -13.93 7.60
N LEU A 80 12.27 -13.75 7.43
CA LEU A 80 11.68 -12.59 6.77
C LEU A 80 11.82 -11.38 7.68
N ARG A 81 12.30 -10.26 7.14
CA ARG A 81 12.42 -8.99 7.87
C ARG A 81 11.75 -7.88 7.08
N LEU A 82 10.90 -7.13 7.75
CA LEU A 82 10.24 -5.95 7.21
C LEU A 82 10.43 -4.78 8.18
N SER A 83 10.66 -3.59 7.65
CA SER A 83 10.65 -2.37 8.46
C SER A 83 10.09 -1.18 7.68
N ALA A 84 9.45 -0.27 8.41
CA ALA A 84 8.99 1.01 7.90
C ALA A 84 9.51 2.13 8.80
N ARG A 85 10.08 3.18 8.20
CA ARG A 85 10.46 4.40 8.90
C ARG A 85 9.41 5.48 8.66
N PHE A 86 9.17 6.28 9.69
CA PHE A 86 8.25 7.38 9.73
C PHE A 86 8.91 8.56 10.47
N ASP A 87 9.50 9.50 9.73
CA ASP A 87 10.31 10.58 10.31
C ASP A 87 11.37 10.02 11.29
N ARG A 88 11.23 10.28 12.59
CA ARG A 88 12.15 9.81 13.63
C ARG A 88 11.88 8.39 14.12
N LEU A 89 10.72 7.81 13.79
CA LEU A 89 10.32 6.50 14.28
C LEU A 89 10.62 5.41 13.25
N LYS A 90 11.01 4.22 13.72
CA LYS A 90 11.19 3.04 12.88
C LYS A 90 10.50 1.85 13.53
N TYR A 91 9.65 1.19 12.77
CA TYR A 91 9.06 -0.10 13.11
C TYR A 91 9.79 -1.21 12.38
N SER A 92 10.14 -2.29 13.08
CA SER A 92 10.75 -3.48 12.47
C SER A 92 10.11 -4.76 13.01
N ILE A 93 9.90 -5.74 12.13
CA ILE A 93 9.37 -7.06 12.47
C ILE A 93 10.18 -8.16 11.77
N GLU A 94 10.49 -9.21 12.51
CA GLU A 94 11.21 -10.39 12.05
C GLU A 94 10.36 -11.65 12.28
N ILE A 95 10.20 -12.46 11.22
CA ILE A 95 9.35 -13.64 11.20
C ILE A 95 10.16 -14.85 10.77
N GLY A 96 10.01 -15.96 11.49
CA GLY A 96 10.72 -17.20 11.20
C GLY A 96 9.98 -18.43 11.70
N PHE A 97 10.57 -19.60 11.47
CA PHE A 97 9.96 -20.88 11.84
C PHE A 97 9.90 -21.08 13.36
N PRO A 98 8.96 -21.88 13.88
CA PRO A 98 8.94 -22.27 15.28
C PRO A 98 10.27 -22.89 15.72
N SER A 99 10.63 -22.66 16.98
CA SER A 99 11.72 -23.42 17.60
C SER A 99 11.29 -24.89 17.73
N PRO A 100 12.20 -25.89 17.62
CA PRO A 100 11.85 -27.30 17.79
C PRO A 100 11.12 -27.64 19.10
N VAL A 101 11.32 -26.82 20.13
CA VAL A 101 10.71 -27.00 21.47
C VAL A 101 9.48 -26.12 21.70
N ALA A 102 9.05 -25.34 20.70
CA ALA A 102 7.87 -24.47 20.84
C ALA A 102 6.57 -25.27 20.65
N ALA A 103 5.57 -24.97 21.48
CA ALA A 103 4.20 -25.45 21.28
C ALA A 103 3.52 -24.64 20.17
N ALA A 104 3.80 -24.99 18.91
CA ALA A 104 3.26 -24.34 17.72
C ALA A 104 3.00 -25.38 16.61
N PHE A 105 2.15 -25.05 15.64
CA PHE A 105 1.96 -25.93 14.49
C PHE A 105 3.21 -25.96 13.60
N ALA A 106 3.47 -27.11 12.97
CA ALA A 106 4.60 -27.26 12.07
C ALA A 106 4.50 -26.25 10.91
N GLY A 107 5.48 -25.33 10.80
CA GLY A 107 5.51 -24.30 9.76
C GLY A 107 4.70 -23.03 10.06
N GLU A 108 4.07 -22.93 11.23
CA GLU A 108 3.37 -21.71 11.66
C GLU A 108 4.34 -20.51 11.71
N PRO A 109 4.03 -19.37 11.08
CA PRO A 109 4.89 -18.20 11.13
C PRO A 109 4.97 -17.63 12.55
N MET A 110 6.18 -17.50 13.08
CA MET A 110 6.43 -16.98 14.43
C MET A 110 7.15 -15.64 14.37
N ILE A 111 6.69 -14.68 15.15
CA ILE A 111 7.35 -13.38 15.31
C ILE A 111 8.51 -13.56 16.28
N LYS A 112 9.72 -13.42 15.77
CA LYS A 112 10.98 -13.63 16.51
C LYS A 112 11.40 -12.38 17.26
N GLU A 113 11.34 -11.26 16.56
CA GLU A 113 11.62 -9.95 17.11
C GLU A 113 10.65 -8.93 16.49
N GLU A 114 10.24 -7.98 17.30
CA GLU A 114 9.52 -6.80 16.84
C GLU A 114 10.02 -5.62 17.67
N SER A 115 10.18 -4.45 17.05
CA SER A 115 10.73 -3.30 17.76
C SER A 115 10.24 -1.98 17.18
N ILE A 116 10.19 -0.99 18.07
CA ILE A 116 10.04 0.42 17.71
C ILE A 116 11.27 1.17 18.22
N GLU A 117 11.88 1.93 17.33
CA GLU A 117 13.05 2.75 17.60
C GLU A 117 12.75 4.21 17.28
N ALA A 118 13.24 5.14 18.10
CA ALA A 118 13.21 6.56 17.87
C ALA A 118 14.63 7.11 17.66
N THR A 119 14.79 7.95 16.65
CA THR A 119 16.06 8.61 16.33
C THR A 119 16.00 10.05 16.82
N GLN A 120 16.89 10.42 17.75
CA GLN A 120 17.05 11.78 18.27
C GLN A 120 18.47 12.27 17.99
N GLY A 121 18.62 13.15 17.00
CA GLY A 121 19.94 13.57 16.51
C GLY A 121 20.72 12.38 15.96
N LYS A 122 21.88 12.08 16.55
CA LYS A 122 22.73 10.93 16.17
C LYS A 122 22.44 9.65 16.95
N ARG A 123 21.53 9.67 17.92
CA ARG A 123 21.25 8.52 18.80
C ARG A 123 19.96 7.84 18.39
N THR A 124 20.01 6.52 18.29
CA THR A 124 18.83 5.66 18.15
C THR A 124 18.51 5.04 19.49
N VAL A 125 17.26 5.17 19.91
CA VAL A 125 16.76 4.66 21.19
C VAL A 125 15.64 3.68 20.91
N ARG A 126 15.75 2.47 21.46
CA ARG A 126 14.66 1.49 21.41
C ARG A 126 13.58 1.87 22.43
N LEU A 127 12.34 1.96 21.95
CA LEU A 127 11.15 2.33 22.73
C LEU A 127 10.28 1.10 23.06
N MET A 128 10.22 0.14 22.14
CA MET A 128 9.55 -1.13 22.33
C MET A 128 10.43 -2.25 21.79
N GLU A 129 10.49 -3.35 22.52
CA GLU A 129 11.02 -4.61 22.00
C GLU A 129 10.12 -5.78 22.39
N ARG A 130 9.95 -6.70 21.46
CA ARG A 130 9.27 -7.96 21.67
C ARG A 130 10.22 -9.09 21.32
N ARG A 131 10.29 -10.09 22.19
CA ARG A 131 11.03 -11.34 21.96
C ARG A 131 10.17 -12.53 22.34
N ASN A 132 9.69 -13.27 21.35
CA ASN A 132 8.58 -14.22 21.55
C ASN A 132 7.45 -13.51 22.32
N SER A 133 6.76 -14.16 23.26
CA SER A 133 5.63 -13.58 24.00
C SER A 133 5.94 -12.44 24.98
N LEU A 134 7.23 -12.10 25.21
CA LEU A 134 7.63 -11.00 26.09
C LEU A 134 7.62 -9.69 25.32
N VAL A 135 6.92 -8.68 25.83
CA VAL A 135 6.97 -7.30 25.33
C VAL A 135 7.57 -6.41 26.42
N SER A 136 8.61 -5.67 26.06
CA SER A 136 9.22 -4.66 26.92
C SER A 136 9.04 -3.29 26.28
N ILE A 137 8.64 -2.31 27.07
CA ILE A 137 8.48 -0.91 26.65
C ILE A 137 9.32 0.01 27.52
N ARG A 138 9.71 1.14 26.94
CA ARG A 138 10.50 2.16 27.61
C ARG A 138 9.63 3.38 27.88
N GLY A 139 9.24 3.58 29.13
CA GLY A 139 8.41 4.70 29.55
C GLY A 139 9.14 6.05 29.52
N GLY A 140 8.42 7.14 29.81
CA GLY A 140 8.94 8.52 29.77
C GLY A 140 10.11 8.82 30.72
N SER A 141 10.30 8.03 31.79
CA SER A 141 11.47 8.10 32.68
C SER A 141 12.73 7.47 32.07
N GLY A 142 12.59 6.75 30.95
CA GLY A 142 13.65 5.98 30.32
C GLY A 142 13.86 4.59 30.93
N ALA A 143 13.07 4.18 31.93
CA ALA A 143 13.09 2.84 32.50
C ALA A 143 12.34 1.83 31.60
N TRP A 144 12.74 0.56 31.66
CA TRP A 144 12.08 -0.53 30.96
C TRP A 144 11.04 -1.20 31.85
N THR A 145 9.84 -1.40 31.31
CA THR A 145 8.77 -2.23 31.89
C THR A 145 8.61 -3.47 30.99
N SER A 146 8.54 -4.66 31.59
CA SER A 146 8.41 -5.92 30.86
C SER A 146 7.11 -6.63 31.19
N HIS A 147 6.38 -7.02 30.14
CA HIS A 147 5.08 -7.67 30.18
C HIS A 147 5.24 -9.10 29.64
N LYS A 148 5.18 -10.08 30.53
CA LYS A 148 5.23 -11.50 30.17
C LYS A 148 3.90 -11.93 29.58
N ASP A 149 3.94 -12.84 28.61
CA ASP A 149 2.77 -13.41 27.94
C ASP A 149 1.80 -12.33 27.41
N ALA A 150 2.37 -11.20 26.99
CA ALA A 150 1.59 -10.02 26.61
C ALA A 150 0.83 -10.22 25.30
N VAL A 151 1.40 -10.99 24.36
CA VAL A 151 0.75 -11.43 23.12
C VAL A 151 1.29 -12.81 22.71
N LEU A 152 0.54 -13.56 21.90
CA LEU A 152 0.95 -14.89 21.43
C LEU A 152 2.21 -14.82 20.55
N PRO A 153 3.04 -15.87 20.44
CA PRO A 153 4.22 -15.89 19.56
C PRO A 153 3.95 -15.56 18.08
N SER A 154 2.75 -15.88 17.57
CA SER A 154 2.29 -15.57 16.22
C SER A 154 1.61 -14.20 16.07
N GLU A 155 1.46 -13.44 17.16
CA GLU A 155 0.75 -12.17 17.18
C GLU A 155 1.72 -10.96 17.28
N PRO A 156 1.58 -9.93 16.43
CA PRO A 156 2.36 -8.70 16.54
C PRO A 156 1.98 -7.91 17.78
N ALA A 157 2.97 -7.44 18.55
CA ALA A 157 2.76 -6.46 19.60
C ALA A 157 2.18 -5.15 19.06
N LEU A 158 2.52 -4.74 17.82
CA LEU A 158 1.94 -3.56 17.18
C LEU A 158 0.40 -3.60 17.11
N ALA A 159 -0.20 -4.79 17.07
CA ALA A 159 -1.65 -4.96 17.00
C ALA A 159 -2.29 -5.49 18.29
N GLY A 160 -1.57 -6.34 19.04
CA GLY A 160 -2.10 -7.05 20.22
C GLY A 160 -1.70 -6.45 21.57
N PHE A 161 -0.72 -5.54 21.62
CA PHE A 161 -0.26 -4.94 22.87
C PHE A 161 -0.82 -3.53 23.05
N PHE A 162 -1.61 -3.33 24.11
CA PHE A 162 -2.32 -2.08 24.38
C PHE A 162 -1.80 -1.43 25.66
N ASP A 163 -0.69 -0.69 25.56
CA ASP A 163 -0.18 0.17 26.65
C ASP A 163 0.09 1.60 26.15
N GLY A 164 -0.97 2.23 25.64
CA GLY A 164 -0.93 3.55 25.04
C GLY A 164 -0.58 4.70 26.02
N LYS A 165 -0.43 4.41 27.32
CA LYS A 165 0.03 5.40 28.31
C LYS A 165 1.55 5.47 28.39
N GLU A 166 2.23 4.32 28.37
CA GLU A 166 3.68 4.28 28.55
C GLU A 166 4.45 4.38 27.22
N CYS A 167 3.86 3.95 26.09
CA CYS A 167 4.50 3.98 24.77
C CYS A 167 3.51 4.38 23.66
N PRO A 168 3.13 5.66 23.55
CA PRO A 168 2.18 6.14 22.54
C PRO A 168 2.66 5.93 21.09
N GLU A 169 3.96 5.74 20.87
CA GLU A 169 4.55 5.47 19.56
C GLU A 169 4.02 4.18 18.92
N ILE A 170 3.59 3.19 19.72
CA ILE A 170 2.94 1.97 19.22
C ILE A 170 1.66 2.36 18.46
N ASP A 171 0.78 3.15 19.09
CA ASP A 171 -0.47 3.61 18.50
C ASP A 171 -0.23 4.56 17.32
N LEU A 172 0.77 5.44 17.39
CA LEU A 172 1.11 6.35 16.29
C LEU A 172 1.51 5.59 15.02
N ILE A 173 2.40 4.60 15.14
CA ILE A 173 2.84 3.78 14.00
C ILE A 173 1.69 2.91 13.51
N ARG A 174 0.97 2.26 14.42
CA ARG A 174 -0.16 1.39 14.05
C ARG A 174 -1.20 2.18 13.26
N ASN A 175 -1.63 3.34 13.76
CA ASN A 175 -2.61 4.20 13.09
C ASN A 175 -2.10 4.72 11.74
N ALA A 176 -0.81 5.05 11.64
CA ALA A 176 -0.20 5.43 10.36
C ALA A 176 -0.31 4.31 9.32
N MET A 177 0.04 3.08 9.70
CA MET A 177 0.00 1.90 8.82
C MET A 177 -1.43 1.43 8.50
N LEU A 178 -2.37 1.54 9.44
CA LEU A 178 -3.80 1.31 9.20
C LEU A 178 -4.39 2.31 8.19
N GLY A 179 -3.82 3.51 8.12
CA GLY A 179 -4.14 4.53 7.14
C GLY A 179 -3.74 4.18 5.71
N TRP A 180 -2.85 3.23 5.48
CA TRP A 180 -2.39 2.87 4.12
C TRP A 180 -3.51 2.20 3.31
N ARG A 181 -3.55 2.48 2.02
CA ARG A 181 -4.49 1.84 1.07
C ARG A 181 -3.75 1.12 -0.04
N PHE A 182 -4.34 0.00 -0.45
CA PHE A 182 -3.75 -0.98 -1.35
C PHE A 182 -4.80 -1.36 -2.38
N TYR A 183 -4.55 -1.05 -3.65
CA TYR A 183 -5.43 -1.36 -4.77
C TYR A 183 -4.70 -2.28 -5.74
N HIS A 184 -5.13 -3.54 -5.79
CA HIS A 184 -4.52 -4.56 -6.64
C HIS A 184 -5.22 -4.70 -7.98
N ASP A 185 -6.55 -4.80 -7.95
CA ASP A 185 -7.42 -4.82 -9.11
C ASP A 185 -8.84 -4.48 -8.64
N PHE A 186 -9.65 -3.93 -9.54
CA PHE A 186 -11.09 -3.75 -9.33
C PHE A 186 -11.82 -4.77 -10.17
N ARG A 187 -12.53 -5.68 -9.51
CA ARG A 187 -13.31 -6.69 -10.20
C ARG A 187 -14.50 -6.01 -10.88
N THR A 188 -14.61 -6.06 -12.21
CA THR A 188 -15.68 -5.39 -12.98
C THR A 188 -16.65 -6.34 -13.66
N ASP A 189 -16.62 -7.63 -13.30
CA ASP A 189 -17.56 -8.63 -13.83
C ASP A 189 -19.04 -8.27 -13.53
N PRO A 190 -20.02 -8.87 -14.24
CA PRO A 190 -21.44 -8.54 -14.04
C PRO A 190 -21.96 -8.69 -12.60
N ALA A 191 -21.35 -9.55 -11.77
CA ALA A 191 -21.72 -9.73 -10.36
C ALA A 191 -20.96 -8.79 -9.40
N SER A 192 -20.05 -7.97 -9.90
CA SER A 192 -19.24 -7.05 -9.11
C SER A 192 -20.11 -6.10 -8.26
N PRO A 193 -19.73 -5.84 -7.00
CA PRO A 193 -20.41 -4.85 -6.18
C PRO A 193 -20.27 -3.43 -6.73
N ILE A 194 -19.22 -3.13 -7.52
CA ILE A 194 -19.00 -1.81 -8.17
C ILE A 194 -20.16 -1.42 -9.10
N ARG A 195 -20.84 -2.42 -9.68
CA ARG A 195 -21.95 -2.24 -10.62
C ARG A 195 -23.31 -2.04 -9.91
N LYS A 196 -23.36 -2.10 -8.58
CA LYS A 196 -24.60 -2.08 -7.79
C LYS A 196 -24.70 -0.80 -6.94
N PRO A 197 -25.92 -0.35 -6.62
CA PRO A 197 -26.11 0.63 -5.55
C PRO A 197 -25.50 0.13 -4.23
N CYS A 198 -25.01 1.04 -3.41
CA CYS A 198 -24.44 0.72 -2.10
C CYS A 198 -25.06 1.60 -1.01
N LEU A 199 -24.87 1.25 0.27
CA LEU A 199 -25.44 2.02 1.38
C LEU A 199 -24.94 3.46 1.38
N ALA A 200 -25.85 4.40 1.63
CA ALA A 200 -25.52 5.81 1.75
C ALA A 200 -24.80 6.12 3.06
N ILE A 201 -23.47 5.97 3.03
CA ILE A 201 -22.56 6.25 4.13
C ILE A 201 -21.48 7.19 3.60
N THR A 202 -21.11 8.20 4.39
CA THR A 202 -19.98 9.06 4.04
C THR A 202 -18.70 8.23 3.91
N THR A 203 -18.22 8.08 2.69
CA THR A 203 -17.08 7.22 2.35
C THR A 203 -15.85 8.10 2.06
N PRO A 204 -14.91 8.23 3.01
CA PRO A 204 -13.78 9.15 2.86
C PRO A 204 -12.74 8.69 1.84
N SER A 205 -12.63 7.38 1.61
CA SER A 205 -11.72 6.75 0.67
C SER A 205 -12.38 5.45 0.16
N LEU A 206 -12.22 5.15 -1.12
CA LEU A 206 -12.75 3.93 -1.74
C LEU A 206 -12.16 2.68 -1.08
N SER A 207 -12.99 1.66 -0.82
CA SER A 207 -12.55 0.35 -0.35
C SER A 207 -11.73 -0.38 -1.42
N ALA A 208 -10.85 -1.29 -0.98
CA ALA A 208 -9.92 -1.98 -1.89
C ALA A 208 -10.60 -2.84 -2.97
N ASP A 209 -11.85 -3.25 -2.73
CA ASP A 209 -12.68 -4.01 -3.68
C ASP A 209 -13.65 -3.12 -4.50
N GLY A 210 -13.66 -1.81 -4.24
CA GLY A 210 -14.53 -0.84 -4.90
C GLY A 210 -16.03 -0.94 -4.54
N SER A 211 -16.40 -1.75 -3.56
CA SER A 211 -17.81 -2.03 -3.22
C SER A 211 -18.61 -0.80 -2.78
N ASP A 212 -17.93 0.26 -2.35
CA ASP A 212 -18.48 1.53 -1.90
C ASP A 212 -18.25 2.68 -2.90
N LEU A 213 -18.04 2.37 -4.18
CA LEU A 213 -17.77 3.38 -5.22
C LEU A 213 -18.84 4.47 -5.31
N ALA A 214 -20.12 4.08 -5.39
CA ALA A 214 -21.19 5.07 -5.52
C ALA A 214 -21.24 6.01 -4.29
N ALA A 215 -21.03 5.47 -3.09
CA ALA A 215 -20.96 6.26 -1.85
C ALA A 215 -19.72 7.16 -1.82
N ALA A 216 -18.57 6.71 -2.31
CA ALA A 216 -17.36 7.52 -2.42
C ALA A 216 -17.56 8.71 -3.37
N LEU A 217 -18.17 8.48 -4.53
CA LEU A 217 -18.51 9.55 -5.49
C LEU A 217 -19.56 10.50 -4.90
N ALA A 218 -20.67 9.98 -4.37
CA ALA A 218 -21.73 10.81 -3.75
C ALA A 218 -21.20 11.66 -2.58
N THR A 219 -20.21 11.16 -1.83
CA THR A 219 -19.51 11.91 -0.79
C THR A 219 -18.76 13.12 -1.36
N LEU A 220 -18.11 12.96 -2.52
CA LEU A 220 -17.40 14.07 -3.18
C LEU A 220 -18.38 15.14 -3.70
N TYR A 221 -19.51 14.74 -4.28
CA TYR A 221 -20.56 15.66 -4.72
C TYR A 221 -21.21 16.40 -3.54
N THR A 222 -21.72 15.65 -2.57
CA THR A 222 -22.69 16.15 -1.59
C THR A 222 -22.01 16.79 -0.37
N ILE A 223 -20.91 16.20 0.09
CA ILE A 223 -20.28 16.60 1.36
C ILE A 223 -19.11 17.54 1.11
N ARG A 224 -18.26 17.23 0.13
CA ARG A 224 -17.09 18.07 -0.17
C ARG A 224 -17.42 19.30 -1.00
N GLY A 225 -18.43 19.20 -1.87
CA GLY A 225 -18.73 20.22 -2.87
C GLY A 225 -17.76 20.23 -4.05
N ASP A 226 -17.03 19.12 -4.27
CA ASP A 226 -15.98 18.99 -5.29
C ASP A 226 -16.54 18.65 -6.69
N ALA A 227 -17.84 18.87 -6.93
CA ALA A 227 -18.50 18.51 -8.17
C ALA A 227 -17.78 19.10 -9.40
N ALA A 228 -17.26 20.33 -9.30
CA ALA A 228 -16.52 20.98 -10.38
C ALA A 228 -15.15 20.30 -10.66
N ASP A 229 -14.39 19.98 -9.63
CA ASP A 229 -13.10 19.26 -9.76
C ASP A 229 -13.32 17.86 -10.35
N LEU A 230 -14.37 17.17 -9.90
CA LEU A 230 -14.69 15.82 -10.35
C LEU A 230 -15.15 15.83 -11.81
N GLN A 231 -15.98 16.79 -12.18
CA GLN A 231 -16.42 16.99 -13.55
C GLN A 231 -15.25 17.35 -14.47
N ALA A 232 -14.32 18.19 -14.03
CA ALA A 232 -13.13 18.52 -14.81
C ALA A 232 -12.25 17.29 -15.08
N ALA A 233 -12.07 16.43 -14.07
CA ALA A 233 -11.32 15.18 -14.23
C ALA A 233 -12.03 14.16 -15.14
N ILE A 234 -13.36 14.10 -15.12
CA ILE A 234 -14.14 13.27 -16.04
C ILE A 234 -14.03 13.78 -17.48
N GLN A 235 -14.13 15.09 -17.69
CA GLN A 235 -13.99 15.71 -19.02
C GLN A 235 -12.60 15.51 -19.63
N ASP A 236 -11.56 15.47 -18.80
CA ASP A 236 -10.20 15.18 -19.24
C ASP A 236 -10.05 13.76 -19.82
N ALA A 237 -10.77 12.79 -19.26
CA ALA A 237 -10.74 11.40 -19.72
C ALA A 237 -11.79 11.06 -20.78
N PHE A 238 -12.97 11.65 -20.67
CA PHE A 238 -14.13 11.43 -21.51
C PHE A 238 -14.70 12.81 -21.90
N PRO A 239 -14.16 13.46 -22.94
CA PRO A 239 -14.63 14.76 -23.39
C PRO A 239 -16.15 14.75 -23.63
N GLY A 240 -16.84 15.76 -23.12
CA GLY A 240 -18.29 15.87 -23.22
C GLY A 240 -19.08 15.03 -22.22
N ALA A 241 -18.45 14.13 -21.45
CA ALA A 241 -19.14 13.29 -20.49
C ALA A 241 -19.46 13.99 -19.15
N GLU A 242 -20.59 13.69 -18.55
CA GLU A 242 -21.00 14.16 -17.23
C GLU A 242 -21.18 12.97 -16.29
N LEU A 243 -20.40 12.97 -15.19
CA LEU A 243 -20.60 12.02 -14.10
C LEU A 243 -21.56 12.64 -13.09
N ARG A 244 -22.46 11.85 -12.54
CA ARG A 244 -23.31 12.25 -11.41
C ARG A 244 -23.40 11.12 -10.41
N ALA A 245 -23.36 11.45 -9.13
CA ALA A 245 -23.61 10.50 -8.06
C ALA A 245 -24.50 11.15 -7.00
N TRP A 246 -25.44 10.39 -6.47
CA TRP A 246 -26.47 10.88 -5.55
C TRP A 246 -26.88 9.80 -4.55
N GLU A 247 -27.66 10.21 -3.56
CA GLU A 247 -28.35 9.34 -2.62
C GLU A 247 -29.84 9.35 -2.91
N GLU A 248 -30.46 8.19 -2.91
CA GLU A 248 -31.91 8.01 -3.01
C GLU A 248 -32.34 6.79 -2.17
N GLY A 249 -33.26 7.00 -1.22
CA GLY A 249 -33.84 5.91 -0.44
C GLY A 249 -32.86 5.16 0.47
N GLY A 250 -31.79 5.81 0.92
CA GLY A 250 -30.72 5.24 1.75
C GLY A 250 -29.63 4.53 0.95
N LEU A 251 -29.66 4.62 -0.38
CA LEU A 251 -28.67 4.02 -1.28
C LEU A 251 -27.99 5.09 -2.12
N CYS A 252 -26.69 4.93 -2.35
CA CYS A 252 -25.94 5.73 -3.30
C CYS A 252 -25.87 5.04 -4.66
N GLU A 253 -26.07 5.85 -5.70
CA GLU A 253 -25.97 5.46 -7.11
C GLU A 253 -25.12 6.47 -7.88
N PHE A 254 -24.69 6.08 -9.08
CA PHE A 254 -24.07 7.00 -10.03
C PHE A 254 -24.43 6.64 -11.46
N ASP A 255 -24.33 7.62 -12.34
CA ASP A 255 -24.47 7.46 -13.78
C ASP A 255 -23.44 8.31 -14.54
N LEU A 256 -23.20 7.93 -15.79
CA LEU A 256 -22.37 8.67 -16.74
C LEU A 256 -23.21 9.01 -17.96
N GLN A 257 -23.38 10.30 -18.22
CA GLN A 257 -23.98 10.82 -19.45
C GLN A 257 -22.86 11.08 -20.46
N LEU A 258 -22.94 10.49 -21.65
CA LEU A 258 -22.02 10.79 -22.75
C LEU A 258 -22.64 11.84 -23.68
N GLU A 259 -21.81 12.69 -24.30
CA GLU A 259 -22.29 13.81 -25.15
C GLU A 259 -23.15 13.34 -26.33
N ASP A 260 -22.78 12.22 -26.93
CA ASP A 260 -23.39 11.66 -28.14
C ASP A 260 -24.53 10.67 -27.86
N MET A 261 -24.91 10.48 -26.59
CA MET A 261 -25.91 9.48 -26.19
C MET A 261 -27.17 10.13 -25.60
N PRO A 262 -28.38 9.64 -25.92
CA PRO A 262 -29.64 10.31 -25.55
C PRO A 262 -30.02 10.15 -24.06
N ARG A 263 -29.31 9.31 -23.30
CA ARG A 263 -29.59 9.02 -21.90
C ARG A 263 -28.31 8.68 -21.14
N PRO A 264 -28.33 8.78 -19.79
CA PRO A 264 -27.20 8.35 -18.99
C PRO A 264 -27.12 6.83 -18.89
N PHE A 265 -25.90 6.34 -18.64
CA PHE A 265 -25.59 4.94 -18.38
C PHE A 265 -25.39 4.71 -16.89
N ARG A 266 -26.11 3.75 -16.32
CA ARG A 266 -25.89 3.34 -14.93
C ARG A 266 -24.64 2.49 -14.81
N ALA A 267 -24.11 2.37 -13.58
CA ALA A 267 -22.89 1.61 -13.29
C ALA A 267 -22.85 0.21 -13.94
N HIS A 268 -23.96 -0.53 -13.94
CA HIS A 268 -24.04 -1.87 -14.52
C HIS A 268 -23.91 -1.91 -16.06
N GLU A 269 -24.11 -0.80 -16.75
CA GLU A 269 -24.06 -0.68 -18.22
C GLU A 269 -22.67 -0.23 -18.72
N LEU A 270 -21.81 0.28 -17.82
CA LEU A 270 -20.51 0.84 -18.20
C LEU A 270 -19.49 -0.24 -18.59
N SER A 271 -18.59 0.12 -19.50
CA SER A 271 -17.46 -0.74 -19.87
C SER A 271 -16.51 -0.95 -18.68
N ASP A 272 -15.78 -2.07 -18.67
CA ASP A 272 -14.82 -2.39 -17.62
C ASP A 272 -13.74 -1.30 -17.47
N GLY A 273 -13.21 -0.79 -18.58
CA GLY A 273 -12.23 0.29 -18.58
C GLY A 273 -12.79 1.60 -18.01
N THR A 274 -14.04 1.94 -18.35
CA THR A 274 -14.72 3.13 -17.80
C THR A 274 -14.92 3.00 -16.28
N LEU A 275 -15.41 1.86 -15.80
CA LEU A 275 -15.58 1.62 -14.37
C LEU A 275 -14.27 1.65 -13.60
N LYS A 276 -13.22 0.99 -14.12
CA LYS A 276 -11.89 1.01 -13.51
C LYS A 276 -11.34 2.44 -13.43
N TYR A 277 -11.50 3.25 -14.48
CA TYR A 277 -11.09 4.65 -14.45
C TYR A 277 -11.86 5.44 -13.36
N ILE A 278 -13.18 5.27 -13.27
CA ILE A 278 -13.99 5.92 -12.23
C ILE A 278 -13.59 5.46 -10.81
N CYS A 279 -13.20 4.19 -10.63
CA CYS A 279 -12.61 3.73 -9.36
C CYS A 279 -11.31 4.49 -9.05
N LEU A 280 -10.38 4.60 -10.01
CA LEU A 280 -9.12 5.32 -9.82
C LEU A 280 -9.35 6.80 -9.53
N LEU A 281 -10.33 7.41 -10.19
CA LEU A 281 -10.78 8.77 -9.92
C LEU A 281 -11.21 8.91 -8.45
N ALA A 282 -12.08 8.02 -7.96
CA ALA A 282 -12.51 8.01 -6.56
C ALA A 282 -11.34 7.77 -5.57
N VAL A 283 -10.34 6.94 -5.95
CA VAL A 283 -9.12 6.74 -5.15
C VAL A 283 -8.33 8.03 -4.99
N PHE A 284 -8.05 8.74 -6.09
CA PHE A 284 -7.16 9.91 -6.08
C PHE A 284 -7.86 11.22 -5.64
N MET A 285 -9.18 11.28 -5.79
CA MET A 285 -9.98 12.44 -5.39
C MET A 285 -10.62 12.31 -4.01
N GLY A 286 -10.53 11.14 -3.38
CA GLY A 286 -11.21 10.79 -2.12
C GLY A 286 -11.25 11.92 -1.10
N TYR A 287 -12.41 12.07 -0.43
CA TYR A 287 -12.71 13.15 0.52
C TYR A 287 -11.60 13.35 1.56
N ARG A 288 -11.06 12.23 2.08
CA ARG A 288 -9.84 12.23 2.88
C ARG A 288 -8.85 11.29 2.21
N LEU A 289 -7.85 11.87 1.55
CA LEU A 289 -6.83 11.09 0.88
C LEU A 289 -5.97 10.34 1.91
N PRO A 290 -5.80 9.01 1.79
CA PRO A 290 -4.89 8.23 2.62
C PRO A 290 -3.47 8.79 2.59
N PRO A 291 -2.69 8.73 3.68
CA PRO A 291 -1.31 9.24 3.69
C PRO A 291 -0.38 8.46 2.74
N PHE A 292 -0.72 7.21 2.43
CA PHE A 292 0.02 6.34 1.53
C PHE A 292 -0.95 5.46 0.73
N ILE A 293 -0.77 5.42 -0.59
CA ILE A 293 -1.58 4.63 -1.53
C ILE A 293 -0.64 3.78 -2.38
N ALA A 294 -0.78 2.46 -2.33
CA ALA A 294 -0.09 1.56 -3.23
C ALA A 294 -1.06 1.01 -4.29
N LEU A 295 -0.66 1.06 -5.55
CA LEU A 295 -1.40 0.48 -6.68
C LEU A 295 -0.51 -0.54 -7.42
N ASN A 296 -1.12 -1.63 -7.86
CA ASN A 296 -0.49 -2.61 -8.72
C ASN A 296 -1.18 -2.63 -10.08
N GLU A 297 -0.44 -2.25 -11.12
CA GLU A 297 -0.91 -2.20 -12.51
C GLU A 297 -2.23 -1.41 -12.65
N PRO A 298 -2.31 -0.15 -12.14
CA PRO A 298 -3.54 0.63 -12.17
C PRO A 298 -4.08 0.87 -13.60
N GLU A 299 -3.23 0.80 -14.61
CA GLU A 299 -3.58 0.92 -16.02
C GLU A 299 -4.16 -0.36 -16.64
N ALA A 300 -4.13 -1.49 -15.93
CA ALA A 300 -4.57 -2.77 -16.47
C ALA A 300 -6.03 -2.71 -16.96
N SER A 301 -6.23 -3.05 -18.23
CA SER A 301 -7.53 -3.02 -18.92
C SER A 301 -8.08 -1.61 -19.22
N LEU A 302 -7.30 -0.55 -19.05
CA LEU A 302 -7.68 0.79 -19.52
C LEU A 302 -7.36 0.97 -21.01
N HIS A 303 -8.18 1.74 -21.70
CA HIS A 303 -7.88 2.18 -23.06
C HIS A 303 -6.66 3.13 -23.04
N PRO A 304 -5.73 3.08 -24.02
CA PRO A 304 -4.52 3.92 -24.03
C PRO A 304 -4.79 5.42 -23.92
N SER A 305 -5.91 5.91 -24.44
CA SER A 305 -6.30 7.34 -24.32
C SER A 305 -6.52 7.80 -22.87
N LEU A 306 -6.75 6.88 -21.94
CA LEU A 306 -6.98 7.18 -20.52
C LEU A 306 -5.69 7.31 -19.72
N LEU A 307 -4.53 6.95 -20.29
CA LEU A 307 -3.26 6.93 -19.57
C LEU A 307 -2.75 8.34 -19.23
N ALA A 308 -2.87 9.30 -20.15
CA ALA A 308 -2.50 10.69 -19.88
C ALA A 308 -3.39 11.35 -18.82
N PRO A 309 -4.74 11.25 -18.89
CA PRO A 309 -5.61 11.69 -17.81
C PRO A 309 -5.31 11.01 -16.46
N LEU A 310 -5.03 9.70 -16.48
CA LEU A 310 -4.65 8.97 -15.26
C LEU A 310 -3.33 9.48 -14.67
N ALA A 311 -2.33 9.76 -15.51
CA ALA A 311 -1.04 10.31 -15.07
C ALA A 311 -1.24 11.67 -14.37
N ARG A 312 -2.06 12.56 -14.94
CA ARG A 312 -2.42 13.85 -14.29
C ARG A 312 -3.08 13.67 -12.94
N LEU A 313 -4.01 12.70 -12.82
CA LEU A 313 -4.65 12.38 -11.53
C LEU A 313 -3.64 11.90 -10.49
N ILE A 314 -2.74 10.99 -10.88
CA ILE A 314 -1.69 10.47 -10.02
C ILE A 314 -0.78 11.61 -9.53
N VAL A 315 -0.31 12.47 -10.45
CA VAL A 315 0.57 13.59 -10.09
C VAL A 315 -0.15 14.61 -9.22
N LYS A 316 -1.42 14.96 -9.50
CA LYS A 316 -2.22 15.86 -8.65
C LYS A 316 -2.41 15.27 -7.24
N ALA A 317 -2.59 13.95 -7.12
CA ALA A 317 -2.76 13.28 -5.84
C ALA A 317 -1.45 13.11 -5.05
N SER A 318 -0.31 12.98 -5.74
CA SER A 318 1.01 12.82 -5.09
C SER A 318 1.41 14.02 -4.22
N GLY A 319 0.89 15.22 -4.54
CA GLY A 319 1.05 16.39 -3.68
C GLY A 319 0.38 16.27 -2.30
N ARG A 320 -0.57 15.36 -2.12
CA ARG A 320 -1.39 15.20 -0.91
C ARG A 320 -1.26 13.82 -0.24
N ALA A 321 -0.76 12.82 -0.94
CA ALA A 321 -0.50 11.48 -0.46
C ALA A 321 0.77 10.92 -1.10
N ASP A 322 1.47 10.02 -0.42
CA ASP A 322 2.56 9.29 -1.08
C ASP A 322 1.97 8.15 -1.91
N ILE A 323 2.31 8.10 -3.19
CA ILE A 323 1.76 7.15 -4.15
C ILE A 323 2.85 6.19 -4.59
N TRP A 324 2.60 4.90 -4.38
CA TRP A 324 3.47 3.80 -4.79
C TRP A 324 2.81 3.03 -5.92
N ILE A 325 3.40 3.03 -7.12
CA ILE A 325 2.86 2.30 -8.27
C ILE A 325 3.87 1.26 -8.71
N VAL A 326 3.39 0.04 -8.91
CA VAL A 326 4.13 -0.98 -9.66
C VAL A 326 3.42 -1.24 -10.97
N THR A 327 4.13 -1.24 -12.09
CA THR A 327 3.54 -1.34 -13.44
C THR A 327 4.48 -2.05 -14.42
N HIS A 328 3.95 -2.61 -15.50
CA HIS A 328 4.73 -3.07 -16.65
C HIS A 328 4.46 -2.23 -17.91
N SER A 329 3.66 -1.16 -17.80
CA SER A 329 3.24 -0.31 -18.91
C SER A 329 4.23 0.83 -19.14
N GLU A 330 5.01 0.72 -20.20
CA GLU A 330 5.86 1.83 -20.67
C GLU A 330 5.01 3.04 -21.11
N GLN A 331 3.78 2.82 -21.59
CA GLN A 331 2.88 3.93 -21.97
C GLN A 331 2.43 4.77 -20.76
N LEU A 332 2.11 4.13 -19.63
CA LEU A 332 1.80 4.85 -18.40
C LEU A 332 3.03 5.60 -17.89
N MET A 333 4.21 4.99 -18.05
CA MET A 333 5.47 5.61 -17.67
C MET A 333 5.75 6.87 -18.47
N ASP A 334 5.62 6.83 -19.79
CA ASP A 334 5.80 8.00 -20.65
C ASP A 334 4.81 9.11 -20.30
N ALA A 335 3.55 8.76 -20.05
CA ALA A 335 2.53 9.71 -19.58
C ALA A 335 2.88 10.33 -18.21
N LEU A 336 3.46 9.56 -17.28
CA LEU A 336 3.92 10.08 -15.99
C LEU A 336 5.17 10.97 -16.14
N ARG A 337 6.10 10.65 -17.05
CA ARG A 337 7.27 11.49 -17.34
C ARG A 337 6.88 12.85 -17.90
N SER A 338 5.83 12.91 -18.73
CA SER A 338 5.34 14.19 -19.26
C SER A 338 4.71 15.10 -18.20
N GLU A 339 4.26 14.53 -17.08
CA GLU A 339 3.52 15.26 -16.03
C GLU A 339 4.35 15.51 -14.77
N SER A 340 5.45 14.76 -14.57
CA SER A 340 6.26 14.81 -13.35
C SER A 340 7.75 14.62 -13.65
N SER A 341 8.59 15.41 -12.97
CA SER A 341 10.04 15.26 -12.98
C SER A 341 10.55 14.16 -12.05
N VAL A 342 9.67 13.46 -11.33
CA VAL A 342 10.08 12.43 -10.37
C VAL A 342 10.67 11.24 -11.11
N PRO A 343 11.91 10.79 -10.77
CA PRO A 343 12.54 9.68 -11.45
C PRO A 343 11.73 8.40 -11.31
N LEU A 344 11.39 7.81 -12.45
CA LEU A 344 10.71 6.53 -12.50
C LEU A 344 11.76 5.42 -12.46
N ARG A 345 11.55 4.41 -11.61
CA ARG A 345 12.59 3.44 -11.26
C ARG A 345 12.35 2.10 -11.95
N ARG A 346 13.36 1.56 -12.64
CA ARG A 346 13.26 0.26 -13.30
C ARG A 346 13.65 -0.86 -12.35
N VAL A 347 12.79 -1.87 -12.26
CA VAL A 347 12.96 -3.09 -11.48
C VAL A 347 13.50 -4.17 -12.41
N ILE A 348 14.64 -4.72 -12.03
CA ILE A 348 15.34 -5.76 -12.78
C ILE A 348 15.53 -7.00 -11.93
N LYS A 349 15.88 -8.12 -12.58
CA LYS A 349 16.24 -9.35 -11.89
C LYS A 349 17.70 -9.70 -12.19
N SER A 350 18.51 -9.82 -11.15
CA SER A 350 19.91 -10.22 -11.26
C SER A 350 20.19 -11.37 -10.29
N ASN A 351 20.77 -12.46 -10.81
CA ASN A 351 21.07 -13.68 -10.04
C ASN A 351 19.88 -14.21 -9.21
N GLY A 352 18.67 -14.12 -9.78
CA GLY A 352 17.43 -14.53 -9.12
C GLY A 352 16.85 -13.52 -8.12
N ALA A 353 17.57 -12.44 -7.81
CA ALA A 353 17.14 -11.39 -6.89
C ALA A 353 16.55 -10.19 -7.63
N THR A 354 15.48 -9.63 -7.08
CA THR A 354 14.92 -8.34 -7.45
C THR A 354 15.87 -7.23 -7.06
N MET A 355 16.20 -6.38 -8.01
CA MET A 355 16.99 -5.17 -7.85
C MET A 355 16.26 -3.99 -8.50
N ILE A 356 16.67 -2.78 -8.15
CA ILE A 356 16.17 -1.55 -8.77
C ILE A 356 17.38 -0.80 -9.31
N GLU A 357 17.32 -0.38 -10.56
CA GLU A 357 18.39 0.39 -11.21
C GLU A 357 18.71 1.65 -10.40
N GLY A 358 20.00 1.97 -10.28
CA GLY A 358 20.51 3.07 -9.47
C GLY A 358 20.44 2.88 -7.94
N LEU A 359 19.68 1.90 -7.41
CA LEU A 359 19.50 1.75 -5.96
C LEU A 359 20.71 1.06 -5.30
N THR A 360 21.31 1.73 -4.33
CA THR A 360 22.36 1.18 -3.48
C THR A 360 21.81 0.30 -2.34
N LEU A 361 22.67 -0.52 -1.74
CA LEU A 361 22.31 -1.31 -0.55
C LEU A 361 21.92 -0.45 0.66
N GLY A 362 22.35 0.82 0.69
CA GLY A 362 22.02 1.78 1.74
C GLY A 362 20.63 2.40 1.60
N GLY A 363 19.98 2.23 0.45
CA GLY A 363 18.70 2.87 0.14
C GLY A 363 18.84 4.27 -0.46
N GLU A 364 20.00 4.59 -1.02
CA GLU A 364 20.22 5.80 -1.81
C GLU A 364 20.15 5.44 -3.30
N TYR A 365 19.51 6.27 -4.11
CA TYR A 365 19.62 6.20 -5.55
C TYR A 365 20.88 6.95 -5.97
N ARG A 366 21.71 6.31 -6.78
CA ARG A 366 22.70 7.03 -7.58
C ARG A 366 21.91 7.83 -8.59
N ASP A 367 22.06 9.14 -8.57
CA ASP A 367 21.58 9.96 -9.68
C ASP A 367 22.36 9.49 -10.91
N ASP A 368 21.63 9.18 -11.99
CA ASP A 368 22.26 8.97 -13.28
C ASP A 368 22.94 10.32 -13.57
N GLU A 369 24.27 10.34 -13.62
CA GLU A 369 24.98 11.47 -14.25
C GLU A 369 24.33 11.63 -15.62
N ASP A 370 23.83 12.84 -15.90
CA ASP A 370 23.32 13.20 -17.22
C ASP A 370 24.36 12.73 -18.25
N ASP A 371 24.03 11.69 -19.02
CA ASP A 371 24.80 11.32 -20.21
C ASP A 371 24.57 12.46 -21.22
N ASP A 372 25.47 13.45 -21.16
CA ASP A 372 25.62 14.60 -22.07
C ASP A 372 25.63 14.20 -23.57
#